data_AF-A0A350UFI8-F1
#
_entry.id   AF-A0A350UFI8-F1
#
_cell.length_a   1.000
_cell.length_b   1.000
_cell.length_c   1.000
_cell.angle_alpha   90.00
_cell.angle_beta   90.00
_cell.angle_gamma   90.00
#
_symmetry.space_group_name_H-M   'P 1'
#
loop_
_entity.id
_entity.type
_entity.pdbx_description
1 polymer ?
#
loop_
_entity_poly.entity_id
_entity_poly.type
_entity_poly.pdbx_seq_one_letter_code
_entity_poly.pdbx_strand_id
1 'polypeptide(L)'
;MKKPDFQDHYEILGVSMKATSEEIANAYQALAREFHPNTPRTGDRAKFAKINAAYEALSDPATRKEFDRLFENATPEHRAPGFSGPSFFTSMQQEGRLRLAVLCVLYDHRRHNALRPSLTFRELEGLLTLSSDQLNFSLWFLKQRGLAVVDDKSSVQITVDGMEYLEQASPDPAEVLPLIRAAD
;
A
#
# COMPACT_ATOMS: atom_id res chain seq x y z
N MET A 1 -14.04 19.78 0.19
CA MET A 1 -14.53 18.61 0.95
C MET A 1 -13.54 18.33 2.06
N LYS A 2 -13.97 18.30 3.33
CA LYS A 2 -13.08 17.96 4.44
C LYS A 2 -12.74 16.47 4.32
N LYS A 3 -11.47 16.14 4.06
CA LYS A 3 -10.98 14.76 4.15
C LYS A 3 -11.26 14.28 5.59
N PRO A 4 -11.90 13.12 5.80
CA PRO A 4 -11.99 12.57 7.14
C PRO A 4 -10.57 12.39 7.65
N ASP A 5 -10.30 12.91 8.84
CA ASP A 5 -9.04 12.72 9.55
C ASP A 5 -8.94 11.22 9.80
N PHE A 6 -8.13 10.51 9.00
CA PHE A 6 -7.92 9.04 9.02
C PHE A 6 -7.22 8.57 10.31
N GLN A 7 -7.38 9.32 11.42
CA GLN A 7 -7.06 8.85 12.75
C GLN A 7 -7.89 7.60 13.03
N ASP A 8 -7.18 6.51 13.23
CA ASP A 8 -7.66 5.14 13.31
C ASP A 8 -8.88 5.07 14.23
N HIS A 9 -10.07 4.84 13.65
CA HIS A 9 -11.32 4.77 14.39
C HIS A 9 -11.30 3.66 15.45
N TYR A 10 -10.50 2.61 15.21
CA TYR A 10 -10.26 1.55 16.18
C TYR A 10 -9.43 2.08 17.37
N GLU A 11 -8.41 2.91 17.12
CA GLU A 11 -7.64 3.58 18.19
C GLU A 11 -8.48 4.59 18.97
N ILE A 12 -9.34 5.38 18.29
CA ILE A 12 -10.23 6.35 18.94
C ILE A 12 -11.16 5.65 19.93
N LEU A 13 -11.68 4.48 19.57
CA LEU A 13 -12.52 3.68 20.46
C LEU A 13 -11.70 2.79 21.41
N GLY A 14 -10.38 2.67 21.23
CA GLY A 14 -9.52 1.82 22.05
C GLY A 14 -9.80 0.32 21.86
N VAL A 15 -10.22 -0.10 20.67
CA VAL A 15 -10.61 -1.48 20.35
C VAL A 15 -9.74 -2.06 19.24
N SER A 16 -9.69 -3.38 19.16
CA SER A 16 -8.98 -4.08 18.08
C SER A 16 -9.78 -4.05 16.77
N MET A 17 -9.09 -4.13 15.62
CA MET A 17 -9.74 -4.40 14.33
C MET A 17 -10.55 -5.71 14.31
N LYS A 18 -10.28 -6.64 15.23
CA LYS A 18 -11.04 -7.88 15.41
C LYS A 18 -12.20 -7.76 16.41
N ALA A 19 -12.43 -6.56 16.97
CA ALA A 19 -13.47 -6.35 17.96
C ALA A 19 -14.85 -6.66 17.36
N THR A 20 -15.67 -7.32 18.15
CA THR A 20 -17.08 -7.60 17.86
C THR A 20 -17.91 -6.31 17.93
N SER A 21 -19.09 -6.31 17.30
CA SER A 21 -20.01 -5.18 17.39
C SER A 21 -20.40 -4.85 18.84
N GLU A 22 -20.43 -5.85 19.72
CA GLU A 22 -20.69 -5.67 21.15
C GLU A 22 -19.54 -4.94 21.85
N GLU A 23 -18.28 -5.33 21.58
CA GLU A 23 -17.10 -4.65 22.13
C GLU A 23 -17.00 -3.19 21.65
N ILE A 24 -17.32 -2.93 20.39
CA ILE A 24 -17.37 -1.58 19.81
C ILE A 24 -18.46 -0.74 20.50
N ALA A 25 -19.66 -1.29 20.69
CA ALA A 25 -20.75 -0.61 21.38
C ALA A 25 -20.42 -0.32 22.85
N ASN A 26 -19.79 -1.27 23.54
CA ASN A 26 -19.39 -1.11 24.93
C ASN A 26 -18.30 -0.03 25.09
N ALA A 27 -17.30 -0.04 24.21
CA ALA A 27 -16.25 0.97 24.19
C ALA A 27 -16.82 2.37 23.91
N TYR A 28 -17.72 2.48 22.93
CA TYR A 28 -18.43 3.72 22.64
C TYR A 28 -19.21 4.23 23.85
N GLN A 29 -19.99 3.38 24.53
CA GLN A 29 -20.78 3.79 25.69
C GLN A 29 -19.91 4.29 26.85
N ALA A 30 -18.77 3.64 27.10
CA ALA A 30 -17.82 4.06 28.14
C ALA A 30 -17.25 5.45 27.82
N LEU A 31 -16.72 5.63 26.61
CA LEU A 31 -16.13 6.88 26.15
C LEU A 31 -17.16 8.01 26.03
N ALA A 32 -18.38 7.69 25.59
CA ALA A 32 -19.47 8.64 25.49
C ALA A 32 -19.86 9.20 26.86
N ARG A 33 -19.91 8.36 27.91
CA ARG A 33 -20.17 8.82 29.29
C ARG A 33 -19.04 9.68 29.84
N GLU A 34 -17.80 9.31 29.55
CA GLU A 34 -16.61 10.01 30.03
C GLU A 34 -16.46 11.38 29.35
N PHE A 35 -16.58 11.45 28.02
CA PHE A 35 -16.28 12.64 27.24
C PHE A 35 -17.51 13.45 26.81
N HIS A 36 -18.72 13.07 27.24
CA HIS A 36 -19.93 13.85 26.95
C HIS A 36 -19.72 15.33 27.30
N PRO A 37 -20.12 16.31 26.47
CA PRO A 37 -19.88 17.73 26.74
C PRO A 37 -20.49 18.23 28.05
N ASN A 38 -21.47 17.50 28.62
CA ASN A 38 -22.09 17.81 29.91
C ASN A 38 -21.44 17.08 31.10
N THR A 39 -20.41 16.25 30.88
CA THR A 39 -19.70 15.58 31.97
C THR A 39 -18.72 16.55 32.63
N PRO A 40 -18.84 16.81 33.95
CA PRO A 40 -17.91 17.68 34.67
C PRO A 40 -16.47 17.15 34.60
N ARG A 41 -15.47 18.05 34.49
CA ARG A 41 -14.02 17.77 34.37
C ARG A 41 -13.53 17.06 33.10
N THR A 42 -14.27 16.09 32.55
CA THR A 42 -13.82 15.27 31.41
C THR A 42 -14.55 15.55 30.11
N GLY A 43 -15.63 16.33 30.14
CA GLY A 43 -16.39 16.69 28.94
C GLY A 43 -15.53 17.43 27.91
N ASP A 44 -15.50 16.89 26.69
CA ASP A 44 -14.72 17.43 25.58
C ASP A 44 -15.52 17.25 24.28
N ARG A 45 -16.09 18.35 23.79
CA ARG A 45 -16.93 18.33 22.58
C ARG A 45 -16.17 17.86 21.34
N ALA A 46 -14.87 18.15 21.24
CA ALA A 46 -14.07 17.77 20.09
C ALA A 46 -13.75 16.27 20.11
N LYS A 47 -13.37 15.73 21.28
CA LYS A 47 -13.18 14.28 21.45
C LYS A 47 -14.48 13.51 21.27
N PHE A 48 -15.58 14.01 21.84
CA PHE A 48 -16.89 13.37 21.68
C PHE A 48 -17.33 13.29 20.22
N ALA A 49 -17.06 14.33 19.42
CA ALA A 49 -17.31 14.30 17.98
C ALA A 49 -16.49 13.21 17.26
N LYS A 50 -15.22 13.02 17.63
CA LYS A 50 -14.36 11.95 17.10
C LYS A 50 -14.86 10.56 17.49
N ILE A 51 -15.26 10.38 18.75
CA ILE A 51 -15.82 9.11 19.27
C ILE A 51 -17.11 8.75 18.52
N ASN A 52 -18.00 9.72 18.29
CA ASN A 52 -19.22 9.50 17.51
C ASN A 52 -18.92 9.12 16.05
N ALA A 53 -18.00 9.83 15.39
CA ALA A 53 -17.61 9.52 14.02
C ALA A 53 -17.01 8.12 13.90
N ALA A 54 -16.15 7.73 14.85
CA ALA A 54 -15.57 6.39 14.91
C ALA A 54 -16.64 5.31 15.12
N TYR A 55 -17.61 5.54 16.01
CA TYR A 55 -18.71 4.62 16.23
C TYR A 55 -19.61 4.49 15.00
N GLU A 56 -20.00 5.58 14.34
CA GLU A 56 -20.81 5.57 13.12
C GLU A 56 -20.15 4.76 11.99
N ALA A 57 -18.84 4.87 11.86
CA ALA A 57 -18.07 4.13 10.87
C ALA A 57 -17.94 2.63 11.20
N LEU A 58 -17.92 2.25 12.48
CA LEU A 58 -17.59 0.89 12.93
C LEU A 58 -18.79 0.07 13.46
N SER A 59 -19.92 0.72 13.79
CA SER A 59 -21.06 0.08 14.45
C SER A 59 -21.85 -0.85 13.54
N ASP A 60 -21.98 -0.50 12.26
CA ASP A 60 -22.71 -1.29 11.27
C ASP A 60 -21.73 -2.14 10.43
N PRO A 61 -22.00 -3.44 10.21
CA PRO A 61 -21.09 -4.29 9.45
C PRO A 61 -20.83 -3.83 8.01
N ALA A 62 -21.81 -3.19 7.35
CA ALA A 62 -21.64 -2.71 5.99
C ALA A 62 -20.78 -1.45 5.95
N THR A 63 -21.02 -0.48 6.84
CA THR A 63 -20.20 0.74 6.93
C THR A 63 -18.78 0.42 7.39
N ARG A 64 -18.61 -0.51 8.33
CA ARG A 64 -17.29 -1.00 8.78
C ARG A 64 -16.52 -1.64 7.64
N LYS A 65 -17.18 -2.48 6.84
CA LYS A 65 -16.55 -3.11 5.68
C LYS A 65 -16.09 -2.09 4.63
N GLU A 66 -16.90 -1.05 4.39
CA GLU A 66 -16.52 0.05 3.51
C GLU A 66 -15.36 0.86 4.07
N PHE A 67 -15.39 1.15 5.37
CA PHE A 67 -14.30 1.80 6.08
C PHE A 67 -12.99 0.99 6.00
N ASP A 68 -13.03 -0.31 6.30
CA ASP A 68 -11.87 -1.20 6.22
C ASP A 68 -11.30 -1.24 4.79
N ARG A 69 -12.16 -1.30 3.77
CA ARG A 69 -11.74 -1.22 2.36
C ARG A 69 -11.09 0.12 2.02
N LEU A 70 -11.64 1.23 2.50
CA LEU A 70 -11.06 2.55 2.29
C LEU A 70 -9.75 2.72 3.05
N PHE A 71 -9.64 2.15 4.25
CA PHE A 71 -8.43 2.16 5.08
C PHE A 71 -7.29 1.34 4.44
N GLU A 72 -7.61 0.21 3.81
CA GLU A 72 -6.63 -0.56 3.01
C GLU A 72 -6.11 0.21 1.80
N ASN A 73 -6.93 1.11 1.23
CA ASN A 73 -6.59 1.92 0.06
C ASN A 73 -6.10 3.35 0.42
N ALA A 74 -6.15 3.74 1.69
CA ALA A 74 -5.74 5.06 2.14
C ALA A 74 -4.20 5.12 2.24
N THR A 75 -3.65 6.13 1.58
CA THR A 75 -2.23 6.39 1.32
C THR A 75 -1.27 6.07 2.49
N PRO A 76 -0.06 5.52 2.22
CA PRO A 76 0.93 5.09 3.22
C PRO A 76 1.41 6.15 4.22
N GLU A 77 1.12 7.43 3.97
CA GLU A 77 1.77 8.58 4.59
C GLU A 77 1.47 8.78 6.09
N HIS A 78 0.48 8.06 6.66
CA HIS A 78 0.08 8.18 8.07
C HIS A 78 0.10 6.85 8.86
N ARG A 79 0.65 5.76 8.31
CA ARG A 79 0.78 4.52 9.09
C ARG A 79 1.87 4.71 10.15
N ALA A 80 1.49 4.62 11.43
CA ALA A 80 2.48 4.46 12.50
C ALA A 80 3.41 3.27 12.16
N PRO A 81 4.72 3.35 12.43
CA PRO A 81 5.63 2.26 12.11
C PRO A 81 5.15 0.98 12.81
N GLY A 82 4.72 0.02 12.00
CA GLY A 82 4.11 -1.22 12.45
C GLY A 82 4.34 -2.34 11.44
N PHE A 83 4.46 -3.56 11.92
CA PHE A 83 4.56 -4.74 11.07
C PHE A 83 3.16 -5.12 10.57
N SER A 84 2.99 -5.33 9.27
CA SER A 84 1.68 -5.64 8.66
C SER A 84 1.11 -7.02 9.02
N GLY A 85 1.84 -7.82 9.81
CA GLY A 85 1.36 -9.10 10.32
C GLY A 85 1.36 -10.18 9.22
N PRO A 86 0.39 -11.12 9.22
CA PRO A 86 0.34 -12.19 8.23
C PRO A 86 0.34 -11.72 6.76
N SER A 87 -0.23 -10.54 6.47
CA SER A 87 -0.24 -9.98 5.12
C SER A 87 1.17 -9.66 4.61
N PHE A 88 2.13 -9.38 5.50
CA PHE A 88 3.54 -9.24 5.13
C PHE A 88 4.04 -10.46 4.36
N PHE A 89 3.78 -11.67 4.87
CA PHE A 89 4.30 -12.89 4.26
C PHE A 89 3.67 -13.15 2.89
N THR A 90 2.38 -12.80 2.74
CA THR A 90 1.68 -12.84 1.45
C THR A 90 2.26 -11.82 0.46
N SER A 91 2.51 -10.58 0.89
CA SER A 91 3.11 -9.54 0.06
C SER A 91 4.56 -9.85 -0.30
N MET A 92 5.35 -10.38 0.63
CA MET A 92 6.77 -10.72 0.44
C MET A 92 6.98 -11.70 -0.72
N GLN A 93 6.09 -12.67 -0.87
CA GLN A 93 6.12 -13.61 -2.00
C GLN A 93 5.80 -12.90 -3.33
N GLN A 94 4.90 -11.93 -3.33
CA GLN A 94 4.54 -11.15 -4.52
C GLN A 94 5.67 -10.21 -4.94
N GLU A 95 6.39 -9.60 -4.00
CA GLU A 95 7.50 -8.66 -4.28
C GLU A 95 8.60 -9.24 -5.19
N GLY A 96 8.83 -10.56 -5.13
CA GLY A 96 9.73 -11.25 -6.07
C GLY A 96 9.27 -11.13 -7.51
N ARG A 97 7.99 -11.45 -7.75
CA ARG A 97 7.37 -11.43 -9.09
C ARG A 97 7.29 -10.02 -9.66
N LEU A 98 6.99 -9.02 -8.82
CA LEU A 98 6.97 -7.61 -9.23
C LEU A 98 8.33 -7.16 -9.77
N ARG A 99 9.42 -7.50 -9.06
CA ARG A 99 10.79 -7.18 -9.49
C ARG A 99 11.18 -7.89 -10.79
N LEU A 100 10.79 -9.15 -10.95
CA LEU A 100 11.00 -9.89 -12.19
C LEU A 100 10.24 -9.25 -13.36
N ALA A 101 8.99 -8.81 -13.16
CA ALA A 101 8.22 -8.12 -14.19
C ALA A 101 8.89 -6.82 -14.64
N VAL A 102 9.37 -6.00 -13.70
CA VAL A 102 10.13 -4.78 -14.02
C VAL A 102 11.38 -5.11 -14.84
N LEU A 103 12.16 -6.12 -14.43
CA LEU A 103 13.36 -6.53 -15.17
C LEU A 103 13.02 -7.08 -16.56
N CYS A 104 11.95 -7.87 -16.73
CA CYS A 104 11.49 -8.36 -18.02
C CYS A 104 11.18 -7.21 -18.98
N VAL A 105 10.41 -6.20 -18.52
CA VAL A 105 10.07 -5.03 -19.33
C VAL A 105 11.32 -4.24 -19.71
N LEU A 106 12.24 -4.01 -18.78
CA LEU A 106 13.48 -3.28 -19.06
C LEU A 106 14.41 -4.05 -20.01
N TYR A 107 14.50 -5.37 -19.86
CA TYR A 107 15.27 -6.24 -20.75
C TYR A 107 14.71 -6.16 -22.17
N ASP A 108 13.42 -6.44 -22.33
CA ASP A 108 12.77 -6.44 -23.63
C ASP A 108 12.91 -5.08 -24.33
N HIS A 109 12.67 -3.99 -23.59
CA HIS A 109 12.87 -2.64 -24.10
C HIS A 109 14.31 -2.40 -24.57
N ARG A 110 15.32 -2.74 -23.76
CA ARG A 110 16.74 -2.58 -24.10
C ARG A 110 17.11 -3.38 -25.34
N ARG A 111 16.60 -4.60 -25.48
CA ARG A 111 16.84 -5.48 -26.64
C ARG A 111 16.34 -4.86 -27.95
N HIS A 112 15.20 -4.18 -27.91
CA HIS A 112 14.60 -3.56 -29.09
C HIS A 112 15.05 -2.10 -29.33
N ASN A 113 15.63 -1.42 -28.33
CA ASN A 113 15.93 0.02 -28.38
C ASN A 113 17.38 0.34 -28.00
N ALA A 114 18.35 -0.05 -28.83
CA ALA A 114 19.78 0.14 -28.53
C ALA A 114 20.21 1.60 -28.31
N LEU A 115 19.60 2.57 -29.02
CA LEU A 115 19.94 4.00 -28.93
C LEU A 115 19.22 4.73 -27.78
N ARG A 116 18.13 4.16 -27.26
CA ARG A 116 17.33 4.71 -26.16
C ARG A 116 16.93 3.57 -25.22
N PRO A 117 17.87 3.02 -24.44
CA PRO A 117 17.63 1.81 -23.66
C PRO A 117 16.90 2.04 -22.33
N SER A 118 16.55 3.29 -22.00
CA SER A 118 15.98 3.68 -20.71
C SER A 118 14.49 4.01 -20.81
N LEU A 119 13.72 3.61 -19.81
CA LEU A 119 12.31 3.95 -19.66
C LEU A 119 12.12 4.92 -18.50
N THR A 120 11.26 5.93 -18.67
CA THR A 120 10.83 6.79 -17.56
C THR A 120 9.93 6.02 -16.60
N PHE A 121 9.82 6.50 -15.36
CA PHE A 121 8.89 5.96 -14.37
C PHE A 121 7.46 5.86 -14.91
N ARG A 122 6.98 6.90 -15.59
CA ARG A 122 5.61 6.95 -16.16
C ARG A 122 5.40 5.91 -17.27
N GLU A 123 6.41 5.67 -18.10
CA GLU A 123 6.33 4.62 -19.12
C GLU A 123 6.28 3.23 -18.48
N LEU A 124 7.08 2.99 -17.42
CA LEU A 124 7.01 1.75 -16.65
C LEU A 124 5.64 1.55 -16.00
N GLU A 125 5.06 2.58 -15.37
CA GLU A 125 3.68 2.52 -14.83
C GLU A 125 2.63 2.26 -15.92
N GLY A 126 2.87 2.72 -17.13
CA GLY A 126 2.01 2.45 -18.29
C GLY A 126 2.08 1.00 -18.76
N LEU A 127 3.26 0.39 -18.70
CA LEU A 127 3.53 -0.98 -19.16
C LEU A 127 3.22 -2.05 -18.10
N LEU A 128 3.18 -1.69 -16.83
CA LEU A 128 3.02 -2.61 -15.70
C LEU A 128 1.70 -2.41 -14.96
N THR A 129 1.18 -3.46 -14.33
CA THR A 129 -0.03 -3.38 -13.49
C THR A 129 0.25 -2.91 -12.06
N LEU A 130 1.51 -2.67 -11.72
CA LEU A 130 1.98 -2.26 -10.39
C LEU A 130 1.38 -0.91 -9.96
N SER A 131 1.13 -0.77 -8.65
CA SER A 131 0.90 0.55 -8.04
C SER A 131 2.19 1.37 -8.00
N SER A 132 2.08 2.70 -7.86
CA SER A 132 3.25 3.58 -7.76
C SER A 132 4.16 3.20 -6.58
N ASP A 133 3.61 2.79 -5.44
CA ASP A 133 4.39 2.36 -4.27
C ASP A 133 5.16 1.06 -4.54
N GLN A 134 4.51 0.09 -5.18
CA GLN A 134 5.13 -1.17 -5.57
C GLN A 134 6.28 -0.95 -6.57
N LEU A 135 6.07 -0.08 -7.56
CA LEU A 135 7.09 0.25 -8.54
C LEU A 135 8.27 1.00 -7.87
N ASN A 136 7.98 1.98 -7.02
CA ASN A 136 9.02 2.70 -6.27
C ASN A 136 9.88 1.77 -5.41
N PHE A 137 9.25 0.88 -4.64
CA PHE A 137 9.97 -0.09 -3.82
C PHE A 137 10.79 -1.08 -4.67
N SER A 138 10.20 -1.59 -5.76
CA SER A 138 10.89 -2.49 -6.69
C SER A 138 12.11 -1.83 -7.30
N LEU A 139 11.99 -0.59 -7.78
CA LEU A 139 13.10 0.17 -8.35
C LEU A 139 14.18 0.49 -7.32
N TRP A 140 13.79 0.85 -6.08
CA TRP A 140 14.74 1.01 -4.99
C TRP A 140 15.55 -0.27 -4.75
N PHE A 141 14.88 -1.42 -4.65
CA PHE A 141 15.55 -2.71 -4.43
C PHE A 141 16.51 -3.05 -5.58
N LEU A 142 16.02 -2.96 -6.83
CA LEU A 142 16.80 -3.30 -8.03
C LEU A 142 18.03 -2.38 -8.15
N LYS A 143 17.89 -1.10 -7.81
CA LYS A 143 18.99 -0.13 -7.74
C LYS A 143 20.02 -0.52 -6.69
N GLN A 144 19.59 -0.84 -5.46
CA GLN A 144 20.51 -1.25 -4.39
C GLN A 144 21.26 -2.55 -4.71
N ARG A 145 20.64 -3.43 -5.49
CA ARG A 145 21.25 -4.68 -5.96
C ARG A 145 22.11 -4.51 -7.23
N GLY A 146 22.15 -3.32 -7.82
CA GLY A 146 22.89 -3.09 -9.08
C GLY A 146 22.25 -3.73 -10.31
N LEU A 147 21.00 -4.21 -10.23
CA LEU A 147 20.28 -4.86 -11.35
C LEU A 147 19.61 -3.84 -12.29
N ALA A 148 19.39 -2.63 -11.80
CA ALA A 148 18.92 -1.51 -12.58
C ALA A 148 19.63 -0.22 -12.15
N VAL A 149 19.77 0.72 -13.08
CA VAL A 149 20.23 2.09 -12.80
C VAL A 149 19.03 3.01 -12.95
N VAL A 150 18.89 3.94 -12.01
CA VAL A 150 17.94 5.05 -12.07
C VAL A 150 18.76 6.34 -12.12
N ASP A 151 18.66 7.06 -13.24
CA ASP A 151 19.37 8.33 -13.44
C ASP A 151 18.63 9.51 -12.78
N ASP A 152 19.24 10.69 -12.87
CA ASP A 152 18.75 11.95 -12.31
C ASP A 152 17.43 12.43 -12.95
N LYS A 153 17.11 11.94 -14.15
CA LYS A 153 15.87 12.25 -14.89
C LYS A 153 14.76 11.23 -14.63
N SER A 154 14.91 10.38 -13.61
CA SER A 154 13.97 9.28 -13.32
C SER A 154 13.82 8.31 -14.49
N SER A 155 14.85 8.18 -15.32
CA SER A 155 14.93 7.15 -16.34
C SER A 155 15.63 5.92 -15.76
N VAL A 156 15.06 4.77 -16.06
CA VAL A 156 15.44 3.47 -15.52
C VAL A 156 15.99 2.62 -16.66
N GLN A 157 17.11 1.96 -16.41
CA GLN A 157 17.73 1.04 -17.36
C GLN A 157 18.19 -0.23 -16.64
N ILE A 158 18.01 -1.39 -17.28
CA ILE A 158 18.61 -2.64 -16.79
C ILE A 158 20.13 -2.64 -16.97
N THR A 159 20.86 -3.22 -16.02
CA THR A 159 22.31 -3.43 -16.08
C THR A 159 22.64 -4.79 -16.68
N VAL A 160 23.94 -5.05 -16.95
CA VAL A 160 24.40 -6.39 -17.36
C VAL A 160 24.07 -7.42 -16.27
N ASP A 161 24.38 -7.11 -15.00
CA ASP A 161 24.04 -7.98 -13.87
C ASP A 161 22.52 -8.24 -13.76
N GLY A 162 21.69 -7.24 -14.09
CA GLY A 162 20.25 -7.38 -14.16
C GLY A 162 19.79 -8.34 -15.25
N MET A 163 20.44 -8.30 -16.41
CA MET A 163 20.18 -9.22 -17.53
C MET A 163 20.59 -10.65 -17.17
N GLU A 164 21.81 -10.84 -16.66
CA GLU A 164 22.30 -12.16 -16.24
C GLU A 164 21.46 -12.76 -15.11
N TYR A 165 21.05 -11.93 -14.13
CA TYR A 165 20.16 -12.36 -13.07
C TYR A 165 18.83 -12.88 -13.62
N LEU A 166 18.24 -12.19 -14.60
CA LEU A 166 16.96 -12.58 -15.18
C LEU A 166 17.09 -13.88 -16.01
N GLU A 167 18.17 -14.01 -16.76
CA GLU A 167 18.49 -15.22 -17.54
C GLU A 167 18.70 -16.44 -16.63
N GLN A 168 19.38 -16.27 -15.50
CA GLN A 168 19.56 -17.34 -14.51
C GLN A 168 18.27 -17.67 -13.75
N ALA A 169 17.48 -16.64 -13.40
CA ALA A 169 16.20 -16.81 -12.72
C ALA A 169 15.15 -17.48 -13.62
N SER A 170 15.27 -17.31 -14.94
CA SER A 170 14.43 -17.92 -15.98
C SER A 170 12.93 -17.87 -15.61
N PRO A 171 12.36 -16.64 -15.43
CA PRO A 171 11.04 -16.46 -14.84
C PRO A 171 9.93 -17.16 -15.62
N ASP A 172 9.00 -17.79 -14.92
CA ASP A 172 7.82 -18.42 -15.52
C ASP A 172 6.89 -17.34 -16.13
N PRO A 173 6.60 -17.40 -17.45
CA PRO A 173 5.67 -16.49 -18.09
C PRO A 173 4.30 -16.43 -17.42
N ALA A 174 3.79 -17.53 -16.86
CA ALA A 174 2.51 -17.57 -16.18
C ALA A 174 2.47 -16.70 -14.91
N GLU A 175 3.63 -16.49 -14.28
CA GLU A 175 3.73 -15.67 -13.07
C GLU A 175 3.96 -14.19 -13.38
N VAL A 176 4.59 -13.88 -14.51
CA VAL A 176 5.05 -12.52 -14.84
C VAL A 176 4.13 -11.79 -15.83
N LEU A 177 3.61 -12.47 -16.85
CA LEU A 177 2.76 -11.84 -17.88
C LEU A 177 1.51 -11.14 -17.30
N PRO A 178 0.82 -11.66 -16.27
CA PRO A 178 -0.31 -10.95 -15.65
C PRO A 178 0.07 -9.59 -15.04
N LEU A 179 1.35 -9.32 -14.86
CA LEU A 179 1.87 -8.06 -14.30
C LEU A 179 2.24 -7.03 -15.40
N ILE A 180 2.19 -7.42 -16.68
CA ILE A 180 2.58 -6.61 -17.83
C ILE A 180 1.32 -6.32 -18.65
N ARG A 181 0.95 -5.05 -18.77
CA ARG A 181 -0.26 -4.58 -19.46
C ARG A 181 -0.21 -4.73 -20.98
N ALA A 182 1.00 -4.78 -21.55
CA ALA A 182 1.23 -4.86 -23.00
C ALA A 182 1.26 -6.31 -23.55
N ALA A 183 0.73 -7.28 -22.79
CA ALA A 183 0.72 -8.69 -23.17
C ALA A 183 -0.51 -9.14 -24.00
N ASP A 184 -1.38 -8.19 -24.39
CA ASP A 184 -2.54 -8.38 -25.29
C ASP A 184 -2.36 -7.64 -26.61
#